data_AF-A0A8L8KG28-F1
#
_entry.id   AF-A0A8L8KG28-F1
#
_cell.length_a   1.000
_cell.length_b   1.000
_cell.length_c   1.000
_cell.angle_alpha   90.00
_cell.angle_beta   90.00
_cell.angle_gamma   90.00
#
_symmetry.space_group_name_H-M   'P 1'
#
loop_
_entity.id
_entity.type
_entity.pdbx_description
1 polymer ?
#
loop_
_entity_poly.entity_id
_entity_poly.type
_entity_poly.pdbx_seq_one_letter_code
_entity_poly.pdbx_strand_id
1 'polypeptide(L)'
;LTGTVIEGRIRVDQEIEIPALKEKKKVKGLESWKELCQTCLRVGFSRFRFLVIKALFSVCSPGLLTEVKSCIASVNVVSFYRGTTSSGMKVHVSTGFDTVMAECQFLRPEGEEFEQLSTLEAPCVCWMTFDRPVYSRVGSFYIASKLDHQGRGCRFLFHGHFDEILKAHKVRRFLRRVRSGRAERVENPRSIVCNSLFKKETKMSLFEGMPVSLSTGEVGRVVGAFGKGGKARLEIGEVVEVHMHLKKYLGEKTVAGYLPPPNC
;
A
#
# COMPACT_ATOMS: atom_id res chain seq x y z
N LEU A 1 6.84 -27.44 -22.02
CA LEU A 1 5.66 -26.64 -21.65
C LEU A 1 4.42 -27.52 -21.76
N THR A 2 4.28 -28.49 -20.84
CA THR A 2 2.95 -29.06 -20.57
C THR A 2 2.17 -28.02 -19.79
N GLY A 3 0.88 -27.83 -20.11
CA GLY A 3 0.10 -26.76 -19.48
C GLY A 3 -1.41 -26.90 -19.67
N THR A 4 -2.12 -26.02 -19.00
CA THR A 4 -3.59 -25.85 -19.08
C THR A 4 -3.87 -24.44 -19.59
N VAL A 5 -4.76 -24.29 -20.58
CA VAL A 5 -5.15 -22.98 -21.11
C VAL A 5 -6.07 -22.28 -20.10
N ILE A 6 -5.58 -21.24 -19.44
CA ILE A 6 -6.32 -20.48 -18.42
C ILE A 6 -7.29 -19.47 -19.05
N GLU A 7 -6.89 -18.84 -20.15
CA GLU A 7 -7.65 -17.81 -20.85
C GLU A 7 -7.34 -17.85 -22.35
N GLY A 8 -8.32 -17.53 -23.19
CA GLY A 8 -8.15 -17.41 -24.64
C GLY A 8 -7.98 -18.74 -25.39
N ARG A 9 -7.11 -18.70 -26.42
CA ARG A 9 -6.82 -19.82 -27.33
C ARG A 9 -5.37 -19.79 -27.81
N ILE A 10 -4.82 -20.96 -28.11
CA ILE A 10 -3.52 -21.14 -28.75
C ILE A 10 -3.67 -21.98 -30.02
N ARG A 11 -2.86 -21.69 -31.04
CA ARG A 11 -2.87 -22.37 -32.35
C ARG A 11 -1.47 -22.79 -32.76
N VAL A 12 -1.39 -23.76 -33.69
CA VAL A 12 -0.14 -24.03 -34.42
C VAL A 12 0.28 -22.76 -35.18
N ASP A 13 1.59 -22.58 -35.36
CA ASP A 13 2.28 -21.42 -35.94
C ASP A 13 2.09 -20.06 -35.23
N GLN A 14 1.29 -19.99 -34.16
CA GLN A 14 1.16 -18.81 -33.32
C GLN A 14 2.48 -18.49 -32.60
N GLU A 15 2.82 -17.20 -32.50
CA GLU A 15 3.89 -16.72 -31.61
C GLU A 15 3.39 -16.64 -30.16
N ILE A 16 4.18 -17.20 -29.25
CA ILE A 16 4.00 -17.15 -27.80
C ILE A 16 5.22 -16.54 -27.14
N GLU A 17 5.02 -15.89 -26.00
CA GLU A 17 6.08 -15.37 -25.14
C GLU A 17 6.18 -16.20 -23.85
N ILE A 18 7.41 -16.37 -23.36
CA ILE A 18 7.73 -16.87 -22.03
C ILE A 18 8.33 -15.71 -21.24
N PRO A 19 7.53 -14.90 -20.53
CA PRO A 19 7.99 -13.60 -19.98
C PRO A 19 9.17 -13.76 -19.02
N ALA A 20 9.17 -14.82 -18.21
CA ALA A 20 10.25 -15.14 -17.27
C ALA A 20 11.63 -15.34 -17.93
N LEU A 21 11.65 -15.75 -19.21
CA LEU A 21 12.88 -15.95 -20.00
C LEU A 21 13.13 -14.81 -21.00
N LYS A 22 12.15 -13.90 -21.19
CA LYS A 22 12.13 -12.88 -22.25
C LYS A 22 12.32 -13.48 -23.66
N GLU A 23 11.86 -14.72 -23.84
CA GLU A 23 11.93 -15.48 -25.09
C GLU A 23 10.58 -15.48 -25.81
N LYS A 24 10.63 -15.38 -27.14
CA LYS A 24 9.50 -15.63 -28.04
C LYS A 24 9.71 -16.92 -28.83
N LYS A 25 8.66 -17.73 -28.99
CA LYS A 25 8.71 -19.01 -29.71
C LYS A 25 7.46 -19.20 -30.56
N LYS A 26 7.58 -19.89 -31.69
CA LYS A 26 6.44 -20.36 -32.48
C LYS A 26 5.98 -21.74 -32.05
N VAL A 27 4.67 -21.94 -32.02
CA VAL A 27 4.04 -23.22 -31.70
C VAL A 27 4.16 -24.18 -32.88
N LYS A 28 5.08 -25.14 -32.82
CA LYS A 28 5.31 -26.12 -33.91
C LYS A 28 4.30 -27.27 -33.98
N GLY A 29 3.52 -27.47 -32.93
CA GLY A 29 2.56 -28.57 -32.82
C GLY A 29 1.85 -28.52 -31.47
N LEU A 30 0.61 -29.02 -31.43
CA LEU A 30 -0.21 -29.08 -30.23
C LEU A 30 -0.82 -30.48 -30.13
N GLU A 31 -0.80 -31.04 -28.92
CA GLU A 31 -1.33 -32.38 -28.61
C GLU A 31 -2.20 -32.26 -27.34
N SER A 32 -3.40 -32.83 -27.36
CA SER A 32 -4.24 -33.04 -26.16
C SER A 32 -4.96 -34.36 -26.23
N TRP A 33 -5.18 -34.99 -25.08
CA TRP A 33 -5.78 -36.32 -24.97
C TRP A 33 -5.10 -37.38 -25.86
N LYS A 34 -3.80 -37.19 -26.17
CA LYS A 34 -2.95 -37.97 -27.08
C LYS A 34 -3.25 -37.79 -28.58
N GLU A 35 -4.06 -36.81 -28.95
CA GLU A 35 -4.40 -36.46 -30.33
C GLU A 35 -3.75 -35.14 -30.75
N LEU A 36 -3.25 -35.10 -31.99
CA LEU A 36 -2.72 -33.87 -32.61
C LEU A 36 -3.87 -32.93 -32.96
N CYS A 37 -3.71 -31.64 -32.64
CA CYS A 37 -4.76 -30.65 -32.83
C CYS A 37 -4.20 -29.31 -33.34
N GLN A 38 -5.02 -28.59 -34.11
CA GLN A 38 -4.61 -27.32 -34.75
C GLN A 38 -4.88 -26.08 -33.89
N THR A 39 -5.82 -26.19 -32.94
CA THR A 39 -6.25 -25.11 -32.06
C THR A 39 -6.68 -25.68 -30.73
N CYS A 40 -6.40 -24.94 -29.66
CA CYS A 40 -6.64 -25.32 -28.29
C CYS A 40 -7.34 -24.15 -27.60
N LEU A 41 -8.57 -24.40 -27.15
CA LEU A 41 -9.41 -23.43 -26.44
C LEU A 41 -9.55 -23.84 -24.97
N ARG A 42 -9.96 -22.90 -24.11
CA ARG A 42 -10.43 -23.23 -22.76
C ARG A 42 -11.76 -24.01 -22.85
N VAL A 43 -11.65 -25.33 -23.01
CA VAL A 43 -12.76 -26.29 -22.97
C VAL A 43 -12.41 -27.36 -21.95
N GLY A 44 -12.96 -27.25 -20.74
CA GLY A 44 -12.73 -28.20 -19.64
C GLY A 44 -11.26 -28.42 -19.25
N PHE A 45 -10.97 -29.62 -18.75
CA PHE A 45 -9.62 -30.08 -18.33
C PHE A 45 -8.68 -30.43 -19.50
N SER A 46 -8.68 -29.62 -20.56
CA SER A 46 -7.81 -29.87 -21.71
C SER A 46 -6.34 -29.57 -21.39
N ARG A 47 -5.58 -30.63 -21.12
CA ARG A 47 -4.12 -30.61 -20.94
C ARG A 47 -3.45 -30.63 -22.31
N PHE A 48 -2.47 -29.76 -22.54
CA PHE A 48 -1.68 -29.77 -23.78
C PHE A 48 -0.21 -30.11 -23.53
N ARG A 49 0.42 -30.84 -24.47
CA ARG A 49 1.85 -31.16 -24.45
C ARG A 49 2.64 -30.30 -25.43
N PHE A 50 3.60 -29.56 -24.87
CA PHE A 50 4.82 -29.08 -25.52
C PHE A 50 5.99 -29.55 -24.63
N LEU A 51 7.16 -29.91 -25.16
CA LEU A 51 8.26 -30.42 -24.31
C LEU A 51 9.22 -29.30 -23.87
N VAL A 52 9.31 -29.04 -22.56
CA VAL A 52 10.39 -28.28 -21.87
C VAL A 52 10.39 -28.79 -20.43
N ILE A 53 11.59 -28.99 -19.88
CA ILE A 53 11.85 -29.60 -18.57
C ILE A 53 12.24 -28.49 -17.57
N LYS A 54 11.70 -28.57 -16.35
CA LYS A 54 11.88 -27.68 -15.16
C LYS A 54 11.16 -26.32 -15.16
N ALA A 55 10.63 -26.01 -13.97
CA ALA A 55 9.91 -24.81 -13.50
C ALA A 55 8.51 -24.48 -14.08
N LEU A 56 7.64 -23.97 -13.20
CA LEU A 56 6.30 -23.45 -13.56
C LEU A 56 6.47 -22.05 -14.15
N PHE A 57 6.31 -21.92 -15.46
CA PHE A 57 6.30 -20.63 -16.15
C PHE A 57 4.94 -20.38 -16.82
N SER A 58 4.45 -19.15 -16.70
CA SER A 58 3.33 -18.68 -17.51
C SER A 58 3.78 -18.51 -18.97
N VAL A 59 2.91 -18.88 -19.90
CA VAL A 59 3.07 -18.68 -21.34
C VAL A 59 1.87 -17.87 -21.82
N CYS A 60 2.12 -16.81 -22.60
CA CYS A 60 1.06 -15.90 -23.03
C CYS A 60 1.26 -15.42 -24.47
N SER A 61 0.28 -14.68 -25.00
CA SER A 61 0.52 -13.84 -26.18
C SER A 61 1.59 -12.78 -25.86
N PRO A 62 2.45 -12.42 -26.83
CA PRO A 62 3.48 -11.42 -26.62
C PRO A 62 2.95 -10.11 -26.03
N GLY A 63 3.65 -9.58 -25.01
CA GLY A 63 3.30 -8.33 -24.32
C GLY A 63 2.14 -8.39 -23.33
N LEU A 64 1.48 -9.55 -23.12
CA LEU A 64 0.32 -9.64 -22.22
C LEU A 64 0.68 -9.50 -20.73
N LEU A 65 1.86 -9.97 -20.33
CA LEU A 65 2.36 -9.91 -18.95
C LEU A 65 3.60 -9.04 -18.91
N THR A 66 3.68 -8.18 -17.89
CA THR A 66 4.76 -7.21 -17.70
C THR A 66 5.54 -7.49 -16.42
N GLU A 67 6.79 -7.05 -16.37
CA GLU A 67 7.66 -7.17 -15.19
C GLU A 67 7.20 -6.18 -14.09
N VAL A 68 6.53 -6.69 -13.05
CA VAL A 68 6.04 -5.92 -11.91
C VAL A 68 7.03 -5.99 -10.76
N LYS A 69 7.62 -4.84 -10.41
CA LYS A 69 8.47 -4.67 -9.21
C LYS A 69 7.73 -4.00 -8.05
N SER A 70 6.72 -3.21 -8.38
CA SER A 70 5.85 -2.52 -7.42
C SER A 70 4.48 -2.26 -8.05
N CYS A 71 3.43 -2.26 -7.24
CA CYS A 71 2.07 -1.98 -7.67
C CYS A 71 1.23 -1.38 -6.53
N ILE A 72 0.14 -0.69 -6.90
CA ILE A 72 -1.01 -0.46 -6.03
C ILE A 72 -2.02 -1.58 -6.29
N ALA A 73 -2.61 -2.11 -5.22
CA ALA A 73 -3.53 -3.23 -5.28
C ALA A 73 -4.71 -3.05 -4.32
N SER A 74 -5.89 -3.49 -4.76
CA SER A 74 -7.13 -3.48 -3.98
C SER A 74 -7.09 -4.53 -2.86
N VAL A 75 -7.63 -4.22 -1.68
CA VAL A 75 -7.46 -5.07 -0.48
C VAL A 75 -8.80 -5.53 0.10
N ASN A 76 -9.00 -6.85 0.13
CA ASN A 76 -10.08 -7.52 0.84
C ASN A 76 -9.49 -8.34 1.99
N VAL A 77 -9.87 -8.03 3.22
CA VAL A 77 -9.31 -8.64 4.44
C VAL A 77 -9.87 -10.06 4.64
N VAL A 78 -9.01 -11.03 4.94
CA VAL A 78 -9.45 -12.39 5.31
C VAL A 78 -9.81 -12.42 6.79
N SER A 79 -11.10 -12.46 7.10
CA SER A 79 -11.66 -12.43 8.47
C SER A 79 -11.19 -13.58 9.39
N PHE A 80 -10.68 -14.67 8.83
CA PHE A 80 -10.14 -15.81 9.60
C PHE A 80 -8.73 -15.56 10.16
N TYR A 81 -8.02 -14.52 9.71
CA TYR A 81 -6.73 -14.16 10.27
C TYR A 81 -6.90 -13.38 11.58
N ARG A 82 -6.35 -13.90 12.68
CA ARG A 82 -6.47 -13.30 14.02
C ARG A 82 -5.26 -12.46 14.44
N GLY A 83 -4.27 -12.28 13.57
CA GLY A 83 -3.09 -11.47 13.85
C GLY A 83 -3.22 -10.03 13.37
N THR A 84 -2.42 -9.14 13.93
CA THR A 84 -2.31 -7.77 13.42
C THR A 84 -1.47 -7.75 12.13
N THR A 85 -2.03 -7.16 11.08
CA THR A 85 -1.35 -6.99 9.79
C THR A 85 -0.81 -5.55 9.72
N SER A 86 0.48 -5.36 10.05
CA SER A 86 1.11 -4.03 10.16
C SER A 86 1.65 -3.53 8.82
N SER A 87 1.53 -2.22 8.57
CA SER A 87 2.08 -1.57 7.38
C SER A 87 3.61 -1.64 7.36
N GLY A 88 4.20 -2.00 6.21
CA GLY A 88 5.63 -2.27 6.06
C GLY A 88 6.04 -3.72 6.38
N MET A 89 5.09 -4.63 6.63
CA MET A 89 5.41 -6.05 6.83
C MET A 89 5.72 -6.76 5.50
N LYS A 90 6.64 -7.72 5.54
CA LYS A 90 6.89 -8.64 4.41
C LYS A 90 6.00 -9.87 4.49
N VAL A 91 5.38 -10.24 3.37
CA VAL A 91 4.44 -11.37 3.25
C VAL A 91 4.64 -12.10 1.92
N HIS A 92 4.19 -13.36 1.86
CA HIS A 92 4.19 -14.16 0.64
C HIS A 92 2.98 -13.75 -0.21
N VAL A 93 3.20 -13.05 -1.31
CA VAL A 93 2.19 -12.70 -2.30
C VAL A 93 2.22 -13.73 -3.43
N SER A 94 1.12 -14.45 -3.60
CA SER A 94 0.92 -15.39 -4.71
C SER A 94 0.09 -14.71 -5.81
N THR A 95 0.59 -14.73 -7.04
CA THR A 95 -0.08 -14.19 -8.25
C THR A 95 0.15 -15.15 -9.41
N GLY A 96 -0.92 -15.58 -10.07
CA GLY A 96 -0.86 -16.62 -11.09
C GLY A 96 -0.29 -17.94 -10.54
N PHE A 97 0.90 -18.33 -11.00
CA PHE A 97 1.60 -19.55 -10.57
C PHE A 97 2.90 -19.26 -9.79
N ASP A 98 3.12 -18.01 -9.43
CA ASP A 98 4.33 -17.55 -8.74
C ASP A 98 3.99 -17.10 -7.31
N THR A 99 4.95 -17.20 -6.40
CA THR A 99 4.83 -16.71 -5.01
C THR A 99 6.13 -16.04 -4.61
N VAL A 100 6.02 -14.78 -4.20
CA VAL A 100 7.15 -13.88 -3.93
C VAL A 100 6.94 -13.12 -2.63
N MET A 101 8.02 -12.88 -1.90
CA MET A 101 8.01 -11.98 -0.76
C MET A 101 7.84 -10.53 -1.22
N ALA A 102 6.82 -9.85 -0.71
CA ALA A 102 6.61 -8.43 -0.94
C ALA A 102 6.46 -7.69 0.38
N GLU A 103 7.05 -6.50 0.47
CA GLU A 103 6.73 -5.53 1.51
C GLU A 103 5.39 -4.88 1.17
N CYS A 104 4.45 -4.89 2.11
CA CYS A 104 3.09 -4.38 1.96
C CYS A 104 2.88 -3.16 2.86
N GLN A 105 2.66 -1.98 2.25
CA GLN A 105 2.31 -0.75 2.96
C GLN A 105 0.84 -0.42 2.70
N PHE A 106 0.04 -0.30 3.76
CA PHE A 106 -1.39 0.02 3.66
C PHE A 106 -1.59 1.52 3.59
N LEU A 107 -2.36 1.94 2.59
CA LEU A 107 -2.57 3.34 2.23
C LEU A 107 -4.07 3.64 2.11
N ARG A 108 -4.50 4.82 2.56
CA ARG A 108 -5.83 5.36 2.30
C ARG A 108 -5.72 6.53 1.30
N PRO A 109 -6.39 6.48 0.14
CA PRO A 109 -6.36 7.58 -0.82
C PRO A 109 -7.00 8.85 -0.24
N GLU A 110 -6.36 10.00 -0.45
CA GLU A 110 -6.87 11.32 -0.06
C GLU A 110 -6.50 12.35 -1.16
N GLY A 111 -7.38 12.48 -2.15
CA GLY A 111 -7.10 13.26 -3.36
C GLY A 111 -6.01 12.61 -4.21
N GLU A 112 -4.96 13.37 -4.53
CA GLU A 112 -3.77 12.88 -5.25
C GLU A 112 -2.68 12.28 -4.33
N GLU A 113 -2.93 12.24 -3.03
CA GLU A 113 -1.98 11.79 -2.01
C GLU A 113 -2.51 10.55 -1.27
N PHE A 114 -1.61 9.88 -0.54
CA PHE A 114 -1.97 8.72 0.28
C PHE A 114 -1.64 8.94 1.76
N GLU A 115 -2.62 8.75 2.64
CA GLU A 115 -2.36 8.53 4.07
C GLU A 115 -1.76 7.13 4.24
N GLN A 116 -0.57 7.02 4.83
CA GLN A 116 -0.02 5.73 5.24
C GLN A 116 -0.60 5.31 6.59
N LEU A 117 -1.31 4.19 6.60
CA LEU A 117 -1.87 3.56 7.79
C LEU A 117 -0.76 2.81 8.55
N SER A 118 -0.92 2.65 9.87
CA SER A 118 -0.06 1.76 10.68
C SER A 118 -0.37 0.29 10.47
N THR A 119 -1.60 0.00 10.06
CA THR A 119 -2.27 -1.29 10.17
C THR A 119 -3.27 -1.47 9.03
N LEU A 120 -3.60 -2.72 8.71
CA LEU A 120 -4.61 -3.04 7.70
C LEU A 120 -6.01 -2.66 8.23
N GLU A 121 -6.50 -1.49 7.81
CA GLU A 121 -7.81 -0.95 8.18
C GLU A 121 -8.60 -0.60 6.91
N ALA A 122 -9.56 -1.46 6.56
CA ALA A 122 -10.42 -1.24 5.40
C ALA A 122 -11.39 -0.05 5.62
N PRO A 123 -11.72 0.74 4.58
CA PRO A 123 -11.21 0.65 3.22
C PRO A 123 -9.79 1.23 3.08
N CYS A 124 -8.93 0.50 2.38
CA CYS A 124 -7.56 0.89 2.04
C CYS A 124 -7.08 0.17 0.77
N VAL A 125 -6.01 0.68 0.17
CA VAL A 125 -5.23 0.00 -0.87
C VAL A 125 -3.88 -0.46 -0.30
N CYS A 126 -3.24 -1.43 -0.94
CA CYS A 126 -1.90 -1.88 -0.58
C CYS A 126 -0.91 -1.45 -1.64
N TRP A 127 0.11 -0.68 -1.25
CA TRP A 127 1.31 -0.48 -2.03
C TRP A 127 2.27 -1.65 -1.77
N MET A 128 2.58 -2.42 -2.81
CA MET A 128 3.47 -3.56 -2.74
C MET A 128 4.81 -3.24 -3.37
N THR A 129 5.90 -3.72 -2.77
CA THR A 129 7.22 -3.79 -3.39
C THR A 129 7.74 -5.22 -3.26
N PHE A 130 7.99 -5.87 -4.39
CA PHE A 130 8.41 -7.28 -4.44
C PHE A 130 9.93 -7.42 -4.35
N ASP A 131 10.42 -8.38 -3.56
CA ASP A 131 11.85 -8.71 -3.46
C ASP A 131 12.42 -9.27 -4.78
N ARG A 132 11.55 -9.88 -5.58
CA ARG A 132 11.82 -10.41 -6.93
C ARG A 132 10.73 -9.92 -7.88
N PRO A 133 11.03 -9.47 -9.11
CA PRO A 133 9.99 -9.08 -10.05
C PRO A 133 9.06 -10.26 -10.37
N VAL A 134 7.75 -9.99 -10.45
CA VAL A 134 6.71 -10.95 -10.87
C VAL A 134 6.15 -10.57 -12.23
N TYR A 135 5.80 -11.54 -13.08
CA TYR A 135 5.19 -11.25 -14.38
C TYR A 135 3.67 -11.27 -14.29
N SER A 136 3.04 -10.09 -14.39
CA SER A 136 1.60 -9.93 -14.22
C SER A 136 1.02 -8.77 -15.05
N ARG A 137 -0.29 -8.55 -14.93
CA ARG A 137 -1.05 -7.47 -15.57
C ARG A 137 -1.99 -6.79 -14.56
N VAL A 138 -2.49 -5.60 -14.91
CA VAL A 138 -3.59 -4.95 -14.18
C VAL A 138 -4.84 -5.86 -14.23
N GLY A 139 -5.59 -5.91 -13.13
CA GLY A 139 -6.72 -6.82 -12.92
C GLY A 139 -6.34 -8.26 -12.57
N SER A 140 -5.04 -8.61 -12.50
CA SER A 140 -4.63 -9.93 -12.00
C SER A 140 -4.98 -10.10 -10.52
N PHE A 141 -5.61 -11.23 -10.20
CA PHE A 141 -5.86 -11.64 -8.82
C PHE A 141 -4.55 -11.99 -8.08
N TYR A 142 -4.46 -11.58 -6.82
CA TYR A 142 -3.40 -11.99 -5.90
C TYR A 142 -3.97 -12.40 -4.54
N ILE A 143 -3.21 -13.20 -3.80
CA ILE A 143 -3.46 -13.50 -2.39
C ILE A 143 -2.19 -13.32 -1.55
N ALA A 144 -2.30 -12.63 -0.41
CA ALA A 144 -1.22 -12.40 0.53
C ALA A 144 -1.32 -13.38 1.72
N SER A 145 -0.19 -14.00 2.08
CA SER A 145 -0.12 -15.02 3.12
C SER A 145 1.15 -14.97 3.95
N LYS A 146 1.08 -15.46 5.18
CA LYS A 146 2.21 -15.60 6.12
C LYS A 146 2.60 -17.07 6.26
N LEU A 147 3.22 -17.64 5.22
CA LEU A 147 3.54 -19.07 5.16
C LEU A 147 4.63 -19.50 6.16
N ASP A 148 5.46 -18.56 6.59
CA ASP A 148 6.45 -18.67 7.67
C ASP A 148 5.84 -18.93 9.06
N HIS A 149 4.57 -18.56 9.26
CA HIS A 149 3.91 -18.71 10.56
C HIS A 149 3.62 -20.18 10.90
N GLN A 150 4.39 -20.75 11.82
CA GLN A 150 4.26 -22.16 12.25
C GLN A 150 3.05 -22.44 13.17
N GLY A 151 2.30 -21.42 13.58
CA GLY A 151 1.14 -21.59 14.45
C GLY A 151 -0.06 -22.28 13.77
N ARG A 152 -1.01 -22.71 14.61
CA ARG A 152 -2.33 -23.19 14.18
C ARG A 152 -3.24 -21.99 13.94
N GLY A 153 -3.77 -21.86 12.72
CA GLY A 153 -4.69 -20.78 12.34
C GLY A 153 -4.67 -20.51 10.84
N CYS A 154 -5.52 -19.59 10.39
CA CYS A 154 -5.45 -19.10 9.01
C CYS A 154 -4.11 -18.38 8.78
N ARG A 155 -3.48 -18.61 7.62
CA ARG A 155 -2.25 -17.93 7.18
C ARG A 155 -2.48 -16.91 6.07
N PHE A 156 -3.68 -16.85 5.49
CA PHE A 156 -4.06 -15.87 4.48
C PHE A 156 -4.49 -14.57 5.17
N LEU A 157 -3.92 -13.44 4.77
CA LEU A 157 -4.10 -12.15 5.42
C LEU A 157 -5.17 -11.32 4.69
N PHE A 158 -5.00 -11.19 3.37
CA PHE A 158 -5.85 -10.40 2.48
C PHE A 158 -5.65 -10.85 1.01
N HIS A 159 -6.58 -10.48 0.14
CA HIS A 159 -6.53 -10.76 -1.29
C HIS A 159 -7.15 -9.61 -2.10
N GLY A 160 -6.95 -9.62 -3.42
CA GLY A 160 -7.56 -8.62 -4.30
C GLY A 160 -6.98 -8.65 -5.69
N HIS A 161 -6.94 -7.49 -6.35
CA HIS A 161 -6.43 -7.36 -7.72
C HIS A 161 -5.35 -6.28 -7.79
N PHE A 162 -4.44 -6.40 -8.76
CA PHE A 162 -3.49 -5.32 -9.06
C PHE A 162 -4.20 -4.21 -9.83
N ASP A 163 -4.26 -3.01 -9.26
CA ASP A 163 -5.00 -1.88 -9.83
C ASP A 163 -4.08 -0.99 -10.68
N GLU A 164 -2.84 -0.76 -10.23
CA GLU A 164 -1.83 0.04 -10.94
C GLU A 164 -0.43 -0.60 -10.83
N ILE A 165 0.30 -0.72 -11.95
CA ILE A 165 1.68 -1.21 -11.98
C ILE A 165 2.63 -0.01 -12.00
N LEU A 166 3.44 0.14 -10.95
CA LEU A 166 4.31 1.29 -10.73
C LEU A 166 5.69 1.07 -11.35
N LYS A 167 6.05 1.92 -12.32
CA LYS A 167 7.39 1.93 -12.93
C LYS A 167 8.49 2.46 -11.99
N ALA A 168 8.11 3.25 -10.99
CA ALA A 168 9.01 3.81 -9.99
C ALA A 168 8.51 3.46 -8.57
N HIS A 169 9.43 3.14 -7.66
CA HIS A 169 9.13 2.83 -6.25
C HIS A 169 8.83 4.09 -5.40
N LYS A 170 8.03 5.02 -5.94
CA LYS A 170 7.69 6.29 -5.28
C LYS A 170 6.20 6.58 -5.42
N VAL A 171 5.54 6.64 -4.27
CA VAL A 171 4.15 7.07 -4.09
C VAL A 171 4.16 8.19 -3.06
N ARG A 172 3.56 9.34 -3.39
CA ARG A 172 3.53 10.52 -2.53
C ARG A 172 2.56 10.26 -1.37
N ARG A 173 3.10 10.14 -0.16
CA ARG A 173 2.35 9.70 1.02
C ARG A 173 2.78 10.39 2.30
N PHE A 174 1.87 10.46 3.26
CA PHE A 174 2.07 11.10 4.55
C PHE A 174 1.53 10.27 5.71
N LEU A 175 2.04 10.53 6.91
CA LEU A 175 1.46 10.05 8.17
C LEU A 175 0.62 11.18 8.78
N ARG A 176 -0.65 10.91 9.11
CA ARG A 176 -1.41 11.78 10.00
C ARG A 176 -0.77 11.77 11.39
N ARG A 177 -0.58 12.94 11.98
CA ARG A 177 -0.08 13.13 13.34
C ARG A 177 -0.88 14.24 14.01
N VAL A 178 -1.37 13.98 15.21
CA VAL A 178 -1.93 15.02 16.07
C VAL A 178 -0.89 15.36 17.12
N ARG A 179 -0.69 16.65 17.40
CA ARG A 179 -0.02 17.13 18.61
C ARG A 179 -1.05 17.85 19.47
N SER A 180 -1.12 17.49 20.74
CA SER A 180 -1.94 18.16 21.73
C SER A 180 -1.06 19.00 22.66
N GLY A 181 -1.53 20.20 22.99
CA GLY A 181 -0.97 21.07 24.01
C GLY A 181 -2.09 21.63 24.88
N ARG A 182 -1.73 22.46 25.86
CA ARG A 182 -2.69 23.15 26.73
C ARG A 182 -2.46 24.64 26.71
N ALA A 183 -3.52 25.42 26.65
CA ALA A 183 -3.46 26.85 26.91
C ALA A 183 -2.94 27.07 28.34
N GLU A 184 -1.88 27.88 28.48
CA GLU A 184 -1.30 28.25 29.77
C GLU A 184 -1.76 29.64 30.20
N ARG A 185 -1.89 30.58 29.25
CA ARG A 185 -2.44 31.91 29.49
C ARG A 185 -2.95 32.56 28.20
N VAL A 186 -3.95 33.42 28.34
CA VAL A 186 -4.30 34.43 27.33
C VAL A 186 -3.34 35.60 27.51
N GLU A 187 -2.68 36.03 26.44
CA GLU A 187 -1.80 37.21 26.43
C GLU A 187 -2.57 38.44 25.95
N ASN A 188 -3.34 38.30 24.87
CA ASN A 188 -4.27 39.31 24.36
C ASN A 188 -5.58 38.61 23.94
N PRO A 189 -6.69 39.33 23.69
CA PRO A 189 -7.94 38.76 23.17
C PRO A 189 -7.83 38.02 21.82
N ARG A 190 -6.63 37.99 21.20
CA ARG A 190 -6.30 37.27 19.96
C ARG A 190 -5.03 36.42 20.06
N SER A 191 -4.37 36.32 21.22
CA SER A 191 -3.16 35.50 21.41
C SER A 191 -3.19 34.69 22.70
N ILE A 192 -2.95 33.39 22.57
CA ILE A 192 -2.91 32.41 23.66
C ILE A 192 -1.54 31.74 23.65
N VAL A 193 -0.89 31.66 24.81
CA VAL A 193 0.36 30.92 24.98
C VAL A 193 0.01 29.46 25.28
N CYS A 194 0.43 28.55 24.40
CA CYS A 194 0.21 27.12 24.55
C CYS A 194 1.49 26.41 25.02
N ASN A 195 1.38 25.61 26.07
CA ASN A 195 2.45 24.76 26.58
C ASN A 195 2.34 23.33 25.99
N SER A 196 3.42 22.56 26.08
CA SER A 196 3.54 21.14 25.74
C SER A 196 3.27 20.72 24.28
N LEU A 197 2.85 21.65 23.40
CA LEU A 197 2.63 21.39 21.98
C LEU A 197 3.91 21.07 21.19
N PHE A 198 5.07 21.58 21.65
CA PHE A 198 6.38 21.42 21.02
C PHE A 198 7.47 21.07 22.05
N LYS A 199 8.46 20.27 21.65
CA LYS A 199 9.67 20.03 22.45
C LYS A 199 10.64 21.21 22.31
N LYS A 200 11.46 21.49 23.33
CA LYS A 200 12.48 22.57 23.35
C LYS A 200 13.44 22.56 22.14
N GLU A 201 13.72 21.39 21.59
CA GLU A 201 14.61 21.16 20.43
C GLU A 201 13.92 21.33 19.06
N THR A 202 12.63 21.67 19.04
CA THR A 202 11.84 21.77 17.79
C THR A 202 12.12 23.07 17.05
N LYS A 203 12.44 22.99 15.76
CA LYS A 203 12.53 24.18 14.88
C LYS A 203 11.13 24.76 14.64
N MET A 204 10.81 25.85 15.34
CA MET A 204 9.49 26.49 15.28
C MET A 204 9.14 27.08 13.92
N SER A 205 10.13 27.51 13.13
CA SER A 205 9.96 28.01 11.76
C SER A 205 9.35 26.99 10.77
N LEU A 206 9.34 25.69 11.11
CA LEU A 206 8.64 24.67 10.34
C LEU A 206 7.14 24.57 10.65
N PHE A 207 6.66 25.29 11.66
CA PHE A 207 5.29 25.22 12.18
C PHE A 207 4.58 26.57 12.21
N GLU A 208 5.29 27.68 11.98
CA GLU A 208 4.72 29.02 11.82
C GLU A 208 3.68 29.07 10.70
N GLY A 209 2.59 29.81 10.92
CA GLY A 209 1.45 29.92 10.01
C GLY A 209 0.49 28.73 9.98
N MET A 210 0.86 27.57 10.56
CA MET A 210 0.01 26.37 10.56
C MET A 210 -1.24 26.54 11.43
N PRO A 211 -2.40 25.99 11.01
CA PRO A 211 -3.63 26.06 11.79
C PRO A 211 -3.59 25.14 13.02
N VAL A 212 -4.31 25.54 14.06
CA VAL A 212 -4.61 24.75 15.26
C VAL A 212 -6.09 24.88 15.60
N SER A 213 -6.68 23.84 16.17
CA SER A 213 -8.05 23.85 16.71
C SER A 213 -8.00 23.82 18.24
N LEU A 214 -8.87 24.57 18.89
CA LEU A 214 -9.02 24.59 20.34
C LEU A 214 -10.20 23.69 20.74
N SER A 215 -10.21 23.19 21.98
CA SER A 215 -11.32 22.39 22.53
C SER A 215 -12.64 23.17 22.62
N THR A 216 -12.60 24.50 22.51
CA THR A 216 -13.75 25.40 22.38
C THR A 216 -14.38 25.39 20.98
N GLY A 217 -13.76 24.70 20.00
CA GLY A 217 -14.16 24.72 18.58
C GLY A 217 -13.55 25.87 17.77
N GLU A 218 -12.84 26.80 18.41
CA GLU A 218 -12.17 27.91 17.75
C GLU A 218 -10.94 27.44 16.95
N VAL A 219 -10.56 28.23 15.94
CA VAL A 219 -9.41 27.96 15.06
C VAL A 219 -8.39 29.09 15.20
N GLY A 220 -7.17 28.72 15.59
CA GLY A 220 -6.01 29.61 15.67
C GLY A 220 -4.93 29.30 14.63
N ARG A 221 -3.82 30.03 14.70
CA ARG A 221 -2.59 29.75 13.94
C ARG A 221 -1.36 29.90 14.83
N VAL A 222 -0.32 29.11 14.56
CA VAL A 222 0.98 29.24 15.25
C VAL A 222 1.70 30.49 14.75
N VAL A 223 1.96 31.45 15.63
CA VAL A 223 2.63 32.72 15.29
C VAL A 223 4.15 32.65 15.46
N GLY A 224 4.67 31.84 16.39
CA GLY A 224 6.11 31.71 16.62
C GLY A 224 6.46 30.99 17.93
N ALA A 225 7.74 31.05 18.30
CA ALA A 225 8.25 30.53 19.57
C ALA A 225 8.02 31.49 20.74
N PHE A 226 7.67 30.98 21.92
CA PHE A 226 7.57 31.77 23.15
C PHE A 226 8.49 31.24 24.26
N GLY A 227 9.47 32.05 24.69
CA GLY A 227 10.34 31.77 25.84
C GLY A 227 11.41 30.67 25.63
N LYS A 228 12.13 30.32 26.72
CA LYS A 228 13.24 29.33 26.73
C LYS A 228 13.02 28.12 27.66
N GLY A 229 11.88 27.99 28.33
CA GLY A 229 11.67 26.91 29.30
C GLY A 229 10.22 26.59 29.60
N GLY A 230 9.81 25.33 29.40
CA GLY A 230 8.57 24.83 30.00
C GLY A 230 8.74 24.57 31.51
N LYS A 231 7.96 25.28 32.35
CA LYS A 231 7.47 24.98 33.73
C LYS A 231 6.97 26.28 34.42
N ALA A 232 6.02 26.33 35.37
CA ALA A 232 4.72 25.63 35.57
C ALA A 232 4.13 25.94 36.98
N ARG A 233 3.08 26.80 37.12
CA ARG A 233 2.09 26.70 38.22
C ARG A 233 0.80 27.51 37.93
N LEU A 234 -0.33 27.08 38.51
CA LEU A 234 -1.70 27.47 38.12
C LEU A 234 -2.47 28.25 39.19
N GLU A 235 -3.50 28.98 38.76
CA GLU A 235 -4.86 28.92 39.33
C GLU A 235 -5.89 29.06 38.17
N ILE A 236 -7.08 28.45 38.26
CA ILE A 236 -7.86 28.01 37.07
C ILE A 236 -9.08 28.88 36.74
N GLY A 237 -9.29 29.10 35.44
CA GLY A 237 -10.60 29.30 34.82
C GLY A 237 -10.59 28.71 33.40
N GLU A 238 -11.12 27.49 33.23
CA GLU A 238 -11.15 26.65 32.01
C GLU A 238 -9.78 26.22 31.42
N VAL A 239 -9.57 24.89 31.31
CA VAL A 239 -8.39 24.31 30.66
C VAL A 239 -8.71 24.04 29.19
N VAL A 240 -8.33 24.98 28.32
CA VAL A 240 -8.50 24.80 26.86
C VAL A 240 -7.38 23.92 26.30
N GLU A 241 -7.73 22.79 25.70
CA GLU A 241 -6.77 21.94 24.98
C GLU A 241 -6.61 22.42 23.54
N VAL A 242 -5.40 22.34 23.01
CA VAL A 242 -5.05 22.81 21.66
C VAL A 242 -4.56 21.63 20.84
N HIS A 243 -5.26 21.31 19.76
CA HIS A 243 -4.93 20.23 18.84
C HIS A 243 -4.35 20.79 17.53
N MET A 244 -3.24 20.20 17.10
CA MET A 244 -2.58 20.53 15.84
C MET A 244 -2.53 19.28 14.96
N HIS A 245 -3.26 19.32 13.86
CA HIS A 245 -3.35 18.20 12.91
C HIS A 245 -2.33 18.39 11.79
N LEU A 246 -1.46 17.39 11.60
CA LEU A 246 -0.29 17.45 10.73
C LEU A 246 -0.29 16.27 9.74
N LYS A 247 -0.01 16.57 8.47
CA LYS A 247 0.47 15.60 7.47
C LYS A 247 2.00 15.64 7.47
N LYS A 248 2.65 14.57 7.93
CA LYS A 248 4.11 14.40 7.81
C LYS A 248 4.41 13.57 6.58
N TYR A 249 4.91 14.18 5.51
CA TYR A 249 5.25 13.46 4.29
C TYR A 249 6.42 12.49 4.51
N LEU A 250 6.44 11.41 3.73
CA LEU A 250 7.47 10.37 3.78
C LEU A 250 8.34 10.44 2.53
N GLY A 251 9.66 10.48 2.73
CA GLY A 251 10.65 10.75 1.67
C GLY A 251 10.94 12.24 1.46
N GLU A 252 9.98 13.11 1.79
CA GLU A 252 10.16 14.56 1.85
C GLU A 252 10.35 15.02 3.31
N LYS A 253 11.22 16.02 3.56
CA LYS A 253 11.40 16.59 4.91
C LYS A 253 10.35 17.66 5.24
N THR A 254 9.13 17.49 4.70
CA THR A 254 8.04 18.46 4.73
C THR A 254 6.94 18.03 5.71
N VAL A 255 6.30 19.01 6.33
CA VAL A 255 5.13 18.82 7.19
C VAL A 255 4.12 19.90 6.80
N ALA A 256 2.85 19.53 6.63
CA ALA A 256 1.75 20.46 6.40
C ALA A 256 0.74 20.38 7.54
N GLY A 257 0.30 21.54 8.04
CA GLY A 257 -0.85 21.61 8.95
C GLY A 257 -2.16 21.58 8.17
N TYR A 258 -3.17 20.91 8.71
CA TYR A 258 -4.54 20.91 8.17
C TYR A 258 -5.54 21.04 9.32
N LEU A 259 -6.82 21.29 8.99
CA LEU A 259 -7.92 21.19 9.94
C LEU A 259 -8.75 19.96 9.56
N PRO A 260 -9.17 19.13 10.54
CA PRO A 260 -10.09 18.04 10.26
C PRO A 260 -11.45 18.61 9.79
N PRO A 261 -12.21 17.86 8.97
CA PRO A 261 -13.60 18.22 8.68
C PRO A 261 -14.41 18.24 10.00
N PRO A 262 -15.44 19.08 10.14
CA PRO A 262 -16.10 19.37 11.42
C PRO A 262 -16.89 18.21 12.07
N ASN A 263 -16.81 16.98 11.56
CA ASN A 263 -17.49 15.79 12.08
C ASN A 263 -16.63 14.52 11.86
N CYS A 264 -15.54 14.37 12.61
CA CYS A 264 -14.71 13.15 12.66
C CYS A 264 -14.24 12.87 14.09
#